data_AF-A0A1V2ACI9-F1
#
_entry.id   AF-A0A1V2ACI9-F1
#
_cell.length_a   1.000
_cell.length_b   1.000
_cell.length_c   1.000
_cell.angle_alpha   90.00
_cell.angle_beta   90.00
_cell.angle_gamma   90.00
#
_symmetry.space_group_name_H-M   'P 1'
#
loop_
_entity.id
_entity.type
_entity.pdbx_description
1 polymer ?
#
loop_
_entity_poly.entity_id
_entity_poly.type
_entity_poly.pdbx_seq_one_letter_code
_entity_poly.pdbx_strand_id
1 'polypeptide(L)' 'MPKQCVISGRKARTGNNRSHAMNSSKRTWGANLQKVRILVDGKPKRVWVSARALKSGKVERV' A
#
# COMPACT_ATOMS: atom_id res chain seq x y z
N MET A 1 1.10 -6.47 11.76
CA MET A 1 0.23 -6.67 10.57
C MET A 1 0.93 -6.11 9.35
N PRO A 2 1.08 -6.85 8.24
CA PRO A 2 1.58 -6.26 7.00
C PRO A 2 0.64 -5.15 6.58
N LYS A 3 1.15 -3.94 6.37
CA LYS A 3 0.35 -2.85 5.81
C LYS A 3 -0.05 -3.29 4.40
N GLN A 4 -1.33 -3.64 4.22
CA GLN A 4 -1.91 -4.04 2.96
C GLN A 4 -3.04 -3.07 2.63
N CYS A 5 -3.16 -2.69 1.35
CA CYS A 5 -4.31 -1.90 0.94
C CYS A 5 -5.57 -2.76 0.98
N VAL A 6 -6.60 -2.29 1.69
CA VAL A 6 -7.91 -2.97 1.78
C VAL A 6 -8.61 -3.07 0.42
N ILE A 7 -8.44 -2.06 -0.45
CA ILE A 7 -9.13 -1.97 -1.74
C ILE A 7 -8.34 -2.64 -2.87
N SER A 8 -7.02 -2.41 -2.93
CA SER A 8 -6.19 -2.88 -4.05
C SER A 8 -5.35 -4.11 -3.72
N GLY A 9 -5.39 -4.60 -2.49
CA GLY A 9 -4.59 -5.75 -2.03
C GLY A 9 -3.08 -5.52 -2.06
N ARG A 10 -2.61 -4.31 -2.42
CA ARG A 10 -1.19 -4.00 -2.56
C ARG A 10 -0.45 -4.21 -1.24
N LYS A 11 0.58 -5.05 -1.31
CA LYS A 11 1.47 -5.40 -0.22
C LYS A 11 2.90 -5.02 -0.56
N ALA A 12 3.75 -4.95 0.46
CA ALA A 12 5.19 -4.82 0.25
C ALA A 12 5.71 -6.02 -0.58
N ARG A 13 6.57 -5.74 -1.55
CA ARG A 13 7.26 -6.78 -2.33
C ARG A 13 8.68 -6.92 -1.83
N THR A 14 9.19 -8.14 -1.81
CA THR A 14 10.58 -8.46 -1.48
C THR A 14 11.37 -8.67 -2.75
N GLY A 15 12.67 -8.41 -2.69
CA GLY A 15 13.64 -8.82 -3.70
C GLY A 15 15.02 -8.36 -3.32
N ASN A 16 15.85 -8.04 -4.31
CA ASN A 16 17.23 -7.70 -4.06
C ASN A 16 17.58 -6.32 -4.61
N ASN A 17 18.42 -5.59 -3.88
CA ASN A 17 19.21 -4.51 -4.44
C ASN A 17 20.42 -5.12 -5.17
N ARG A 18 20.78 -4.55 -6.32
CA ARG A 18 21.90 -4.99 -7.15
C ARG A 18 22.90 -3.82 -7.24
N SER A 19 24.15 -4.06 -6.87
CA SER A 19 25.22 -3.09 -7.11
C SER A 19 25.72 -3.17 -8.56
N HIS A 20 26.57 -2.22 -8.96
CA HIS A 20 27.28 -2.27 -10.25
C HIS A 20 28.13 -3.54 -10.41
N ALA A 21 28.64 -4.10 -9.30
CA ALA A 21 29.35 -5.38 -9.28
C ALA A 21 28.42 -6.61 -9.15
N MET A 22 27.10 -6.43 -9.34
CA MET A 22 26.07 -7.47 -9.21
C MET A 22 25.90 -8.09 -7.82
N ASN A 23 26.45 -7.47 -6.77
CA ASN A 23 26.26 -7.95 -5.39
C ASN A 23 24.78 -7.87 -5.00
N SER A 24 24.27 -8.96 -4.42
CA SER A 24 22.88 -9.09 -4.03
C SER A 24 22.67 -8.83 -2.55
N SER A 25 21.98 -7.75 -2.19
CA SER A 25 21.47 -7.53 -0.83
C SER A 25 19.95 -7.58 -0.80
N LYS A 26 19.35 -8.20 0.23
CA LYS A 26 17.89 -8.28 0.36
C LYS A 26 17.30 -6.89 0.61
N ARG A 27 16.26 -6.53 -0.13
CA ARG A 27 15.51 -5.27 0.01
C ARG A 27 14.01 -5.51 -0.08
N THR A 28 13.25 -4.66 0.60
CA THR A 28 11.79 -4.61 0.50
C THR A 28 11.36 -3.30 -0.18
N TRP A 29 10.40 -3.40 -1.09
CA TRP A 29 9.69 -2.24 -1.65
C TRP A 29 8.33 -2.13 -0.95
N GLY A 30 8.22 -1.15 -0.06
CA GLY A 30 6.96 -0.80 0.58
C GLY A 30 5.95 -0.25 -0.42
N ALA A 31 4.68 -0.63 -0.28
CA ALA A 31 3.60 0.07 -0.95
C ALA A 31 3.35 1.41 -0.24
N ASN A 32 3.19 2.51 -0.98
CA ASN A 32 2.80 3.81 -0.42
C ASN A 32 1.34 3.73 0.05
N LEU A 33 1.17 3.40 1.33
CA LEU A 33 -0.11 3.22 2.00
C LEU A 33 -0.35 4.42 2.93
N GLN A 34 -1.51 5.03 2.78
CA GLN A 34 -1.97 6.18 3.54
C GLN A 34 -3.09 5.73 4.46
N LYS A 35 -3.08 6.23 5.70
CA LYS A 35 -4.14 5.96 6.66
C LYS A 35 -5.25 6.98 6.44
N VAL A 36 -6.41 6.51 6.01
CA VAL A 36 -7.55 7.37 5.66
C VAL A 36 -8.84 6.82 6.27
N ARG A 37 -9.80 7.70 6.52
CA ARG A 37 -11.18 7.33 6.82
C ARG A 37 -11.89 7.07 5.50
N ILE A 38 -12.47 5.89 5.37
CA ILE A 38 -13.29 5.52 4.22
C ILE A 38 -14.60 4.95 4.72
N LEU A 39 -15.67 5.16 3.97
CA LEU A 39 -16.93 4.47 4.22
C LEU A 39 -16.79 3.03 3.70
N VAL A 40 -16.82 2.04 4.60
CA VAL A 40 -16.92 0.62 4.22
C VAL A 40 -18.29 0.16 4.71
N ASP A 41 -19.16 -0.24 3.79
CA ASP A 41 -20.50 -0.77 4.10
C ASP A 41 -21.35 0.18 4.98
N GLY A 42 -21.35 1.49 4.66
CA GLY A 42 -22.14 2.49 5.38
C GLY A 42 -21.52 3.02 6.68
N LYS A 43 -20.42 2.42 7.18
CA LYS A 43 -19.75 2.86 8.42
C LYS A 43 -18.36 3.43 8.14
N PRO A 44 -18.00 4.61 8.69
CA PRO A 44 -16.67 5.17 8.53
C PRO A 44 -15.65 4.35 9.33
N LYS A 45 -14.66 3.77 8.63
CA LYS A 45 -13.55 3.02 9.24
C LYS A 45 -12.22 3.65 8.86
N ARG A 46 -11.27 3.66 9.81
CA ARG A 46 -9.87 4.05 9.56
C ARG A 46 -9.11 2.86 9.00
N VAL A 47 -8.74 2.90 7.72
CA VAL A 47 -8.05 1.80 7.06
C VAL A 47 -6.83 2.28 6.26
N TRP A 48 -5.96 1.33 5.90
CA TRP A 48 -4.81 1.58 5.05
C TRP A 48 -5.20 1.47 3.58
N VAL A 49 -4.99 2.54 2.83
CA VAL A 49 -5.33 2.62 1.41
C VAL A 49 -4.11 3.05 0.62
N SER A 50 -3.85 2.39 -0.51
CA SER A 50 -2.77 2.78 -1.41
C SER A 50 -3.08 4.14 -2.05
N ALA A 51 -2.07 5.00 -2.18
CA ALA A 51 -2.23 6.30 -2.84
C ALA A 51 -2.81 6.19 -4.27
N ARG A 52 -2.55 5.09 -4.98
CA ARG A 52 -3.15 4.85 -6.31
C ARG A 52 -4.65 4.60 -6.26
N ALA A 53 -5.14 3.90 -5.22
CA ALA A 53 -6.56 3.68 -5.02
C ALA A 53 -7.28 4.99 -4.66
N LEU A 54 -6.64 5.84 -3.84
CA LEU A 54 -7.11 7.21 -3.58
C LEU A 54 -7.17 8.05 -4.85
N LYS A 55 -6.11 8.02 -5.67
CA LYS A 55 -6.07 8.75 -6.95
C LYS A 55 -7.16 8.29 -7.93
N SER A 56 -7.51 7.01 -7.93
CA SER A 56 -8.52 6.47 -8.84
C SER A 56 -9.98 6.80 -8.44
N GLY A 57 -10.21 7.56 -7.37
CA GLY A 57 -11.57 7.95 -6.95
C GLY A 57 -12.45 6.79 -6.47
N LYS A 58 -11.90 5.57 -6.37
CA LYS A 58 -12.62 4.36 -5.91
C LYS A 58 -12.99 4.39 -4.43
N VAL A 59 -12.80 5.52 -3.76
CA VAL A 59 -12.87 5.67 -2.32
C VAL A 59 -13.43 7.04 -1.98
N GLU A 60 -14.64 7.05 -1.43
CA GLU A 60 -15.20 8.25 -0.81
C GLU A 60 -14.54 8.48 0.55
N ARG A 61 -13.91 9.65 0.68
CA ARG A 61 -13.32 10.12 1.94
C ARG A 61 -14.43 10.78 2.75
N VAL A 62 -14.55 10.38 4.03
CA VAL A 62 -15.44 11.01 5.02
C VAL A 62 -14.65 11.57 6.19
#